data_AF-A0A662PWR6-F1
#
_entry.id   AF-A0A662PWR6-F1
#
_cell.length_a   1.000
_cell.length_b   1.000
_cell.length_c   1.000
_cell.angle_alpha   90.00
_cell.angle_beta   90.00
_cell.angle_gamma   90.00
#
_symmetry.space_group_name_H-M   'P 1'
#
loop_
_entity.id
_entity.type
_entity.pdbx_description
1 polymer ?
#
loop_
_entity_poly.entity_id
_entity_poly.type
_entity_poly.pdbx_seq_one_letter_code
_entity_poly.pdbx_strand_id
1 'polypeptide(L)'
;MSGKKPSKKAEAKEAQEAKQLVKEGDLILIDYTIKVKETGELVETTSRDVAEKEGLQSSDRFEPRLAIPGKGYMLKAFEDQLIGMAPGEEKSFEIPPEKAFGPRDPSKIKVIPLRRLKDVEGPITIGSRIVVDGREGIVRSIGSGRVQVDFNPYLAGKTLDCRVKVVKILTSNLEKARALIHNRIPDVDVSKFKIRITKSSISIQIPEEAMLLPAIQVAKRALAKDLMEHIEGIGKVTFSEILTKEQLSG
;
A
#
# COMPACT_ATOMS: atom_id res chain seq x y z
N MET A 1 8.74 20.19 -47.80
CA MET A 1 8.85 19.07 -46.84
C MET A 1 10.33 18.88 -46.52
N SER A 2 10.82 19.43 -45.41
CA SER A 2 12.22 19.28 -45.00
C SER A 2 12.23 18.53 -43.67
N GLY A 3 12.41 17.21 -43.75
CA GLY A 3 12.52 16.34 -42.58
C GLY A 3 13.86 16.57 -41.90
N LYS A 4 13.85 17.28 -40.77
CA LYS A 4 14.99 17.34 -39.85
C LYS A 4 15.16 15.95 -39.24
N LYS A 5 16.16 15.19 -39.69
CA LYS A 5 16.69 14.04 -38.93
C LYS A 5 17.11 14.55 -37.55
N PRO A 6 16.74 13.88 -36.45
CA PRO A 6 17.26 14.22 -35.14
C PRO A 6 18.78 14.07 -35.15
N SER A 7 19.49 15.02 -34.54
CA SER A 7 20.96 14.95 -34.45
C SER A 7 21.40 13.80 -33.55
N LYS A 8 22.51 13.11 -33.88
CA LYS A 8 23.17 12.08 -33.05
C LYS A 8 23.42 12.47 -31.58
N LYS A 9 23.34 13.77 -31.23
CA LYS A 9 23.41 14.28 -29.85
C LYS A 9 22.12 14.05 -29.03
N ALA A 10 20.96 13.91 -29.68
CA ALA A 10 19.69 13.59 -29.00
C ALA A 10 19.67 12.09 -28.63
N GLU A 11 20.09 11.22 -29.54
CA GLU A 11 20.23 9.77 -29.30
C GLU A 11 21.33 9.44 -28.28
N ALA A 12 22.40 10.23 -28.21
CA ALA A 12 23.45 10.07 -27.20
C ALA A 12 23.06 10.63 -25.81
N LYS A 13 22.06 11.51 -25.72
CA LYS A 13 21.57 12.04 -24.43
C LYS A 13 20.61 11.07 -23.74
N GLU A 14 19.88 10.27 -24.51
CA GLU A 14 19.03 9.18 -23.99
C GLU A 14 19.84 7.93 -23.59
N ALA A 15 21.05 7.76 -24.13
CA ALA A 15 21.89 6.58 -23.88
C ALA A 15 22.89 6.72 -22.71
N GLN A 16 22.82 7.80 -21.92
CA GLN A 16 23.81 8.08 -20.87
C GLN A 16 23.25 8.69 -19.58
N GLU A 17 21.98 8.43 -19.24
CA GLU A 17 21.60 8.35 -17.82
C GLU A 17 21.82 6.90 -17.40
N ALA A 18 22.78 6.65 -16.51
CA ALA A 18 22.86 5.35 -15.86
C ALA A 18 21.49 5.09 -15.23
N LYS A 19 20.71 4.14 -15.79
CA LYS A 19 19.38 3.79 -15.26
C LYS A 19 19.56 3.47 -13.78
N GLN A 20 19.14 4.39 -12.92
CA GLN A 20 19.16 4.16 -11.49
C GLN A 20 18.23 2.98 -11.23
N LEU A 21 18.79 1.89 -10.73
CA LEU A 21 18.03 0.71 -10.38
C LEU A 21 17.65 0.78 -8.90
N VAL A 22 16.47 0.24 -8.59
CA VAL A 22 15.99 0.09 -7.22
C VAL A 22 16.94 -0.79 -6.41
N LYS A 23 17.31 -0.31 -5.23
CA LYS A 23 18.09 -1.05 -4.23
C LYS A 23 17.26 -1.24 -2.95
N GLU A 24 17.71 -2.16 -2.10
CA GLU A 24 17.17 -2.30 -0.76
C GLU A 24 17.30 -0.98 0.01
N GLY A 25 16.22 -0.57 0.68
CA GLY A 25 16.14 0.69 1.43
C GLY A 25 15.84 1.93 0.59
N ASP A 26 15.80 1.85 -0.74
CA ASP A 26 15.36 2.97 -1.58
C ASP A 26 13.89 3.27 -1.34
N LEU A 27 13.55 4.56 -1.23
CA LEU A 27 12.16 4.99 -1.20
C LEU A 27 11.67 5.12 -2.62
N ILE A 28 10.64 4.36 -2.98
CA ILE A 28 10.12 4.31 -4.34
C ILE A 28 8.61 4.47 -4.35
N LEU A 29 8.09 5.06 -5.41
CA LEU A 29 6.67 5.06 -5.71
C LEU A 29 6.39 3.98 -6.74
N ILE A 30 5.39 3.15 -6.48
CA ILE A 30 5.00 2.04 -7.34
C ILE A 30 3.51 2.10 -7.65
N ASP A 31 3.15 1.68 -8.86
CA ASP A 31 1.79 1.29 -9.18
C ASP A 31 1.71 -0.23 -9.18
N TYR A 32 0.62 -0.80 -8.67
CA TYR A 32 0.44 -2.25 -8.70
C TYR A 32 -1.01 -2.69 -8.81
N THR A 33 -1.19 -3.94 -9.18
CA THR A 33 -2.44 -4.68 -9.10
C THR A 33 -2.13 -6.09 -8.63
N ILE A 34 -2.88 -6.56 -7.64
CA ILE A 34 -2.76 -7.90 -7.07
C ILE A 34 -4.09 -8.60 -7.28
N LYS A 35 -4.06 -9.77 -7.89
CA LYS A 35 -5.22 -10.63 -8.11
C LYS A 35 -4.98 -12.01 -7.49
N VAL A 36 -6.05 -12.74 -7.20
CA VAL A 36 -5.97 -14.17 -6.93
C VAL A 36 -5.77 -14.89 -8.25
N LYS A 37 -4.67 -15.63 -8.40
CA LYS A 37 -4.32 -16.31 -9.65
C LYS A 37 -5.42 -17.28 -10.11
N GLU A 38 -5.98 -18.04 -9.16
CA GLU A 38 -6.92 -19.13 -9.47
C GLU A 38 -8.30 -18.62 -9.92
N THR A 39 -8.72 -17.44 -9.46
CA THR A 39 -10.07 -16.91 -9.72
C THR A 39 -10.08 -15.62 -10.54
N GLY A 40 -8.93 -14.96 -10.72
CA GLY A 40 -8.83 -13.63 -11.32
C GLY A 40 -9.40 -12.51 -10.44
N GLU A 41 -9.82 -12.83 -9.21
CA GLU A 41 -10.43 -11.89 -8.26
C GLU A 41 -9.43 -10.77 -7.92
N LEU A 42 -9.86 -9.51 -8.05
CA LEU A 42 -9.07 -8.35 -7.65
C LEU A 42 -8.93 -8.31 -6.12
N VAL A 43 -7.68 -8.30 -5.64
CA VAL A 43 -7.37 -8.16 -4.20
C VAL A 43 -7.12 -6.70 -3.87
N GLU A 44 -6.22 -6.04 -4.61
CA GLU A 44 -5.82 -4.65 -4.36
C GLU A 44 -5.25 -4.04 -5.65
N THR A 45 -5.42 -2.72 -5.82
CA THR A 45 -4.81 -1.98 -6.93
C THR A 45 -4.61 -0.51 -6.57
N THR A 46 -3.56 0.11 -7.12
CA THR A 46 -3.39 1.57 -7.10
C THR A 46 -4.12 2.25 -8.25
N SER A 47 -4.65 1.50 -9.22
CA SER A 47 -5.32 2.04 -10.40
C SER A 47 -6.82 2.20 -10.18
N ARG A 48 -7.29 3.45 -10.25
CA ARG A 48 -8.73 3.80 -10.18
C ARG A 48 -9.53 3.07 -11.26
N ASP A 49 -9.03 3.10 -12.50
CA ASP A 49 -9.70 2.47 -13.64
C ASP A 49 -9.87 0.97 -13.46
N VAL A 50 -8.88 0.28 -12.88
CA VAL A 50 -8.96 -1.16 -12.59
C VAL A 50 -9.97 -1.41 -11.48
N ALA A 51 -9.93 -0.63 -10.41
CA ALA A 51 -10.86 -0.76 -9.29
C ALA A 51 -12.32 -0.56 -9.72
N GLU A 52 -12.60 0.49 -10.49
CA GLU A 52 -13.95 0.80 -10.98
C GLU A 52 -14.49 -0.30 -11.91
N LYS A 53 -13.67 -0.81 -12.83
CA LYS A 53 -14.05 -1.89 -13.75
C LYS A 53 -14.38 -3.20 -13.05
N GLU A 54 -13.65 -3.52 -11.98
CA GLU A 54 -13.82 -4.75 -11.21
C GLU A 54 -14.83 -4.59 -10.06
N GLY A 55 -15.49 -3.42 -9.96
CA GLY A 55 -16.52 -3.15 -8.95
C GLY A 55 -15.96 -3.02 -7.52
N LEU A 56 -14.66 -2.77 -7.37
CA LEU A 56 -14.03 -2.55 -6.07
C LEU A 56 -14.38 -1.15 -5.56
N GLN A 57 -15.47 -1.09 -4.80
CA GLN A 57 -15.87 0.11 -4.06
C GLN A 57 -14.94 0.23 -2.83
N SER A 58 -13.90 1.05 -2.93
CA SER A 58 -13.03 1.33 -1.79
C SER A 58 -12.97 2.83 -1.48
N SER A 59 -12.90 3.17 -0.19
CA SER A 59 -12.51 4.51 0.27
C SER A 59 -11.00 4.78 0.07
N ASP A 60 -10.27 3.85 -0.53
CA ASP A 60 -8.82 3.94 -0.75
C ASP A 60 -8.45 5.01 -1.79
N ARG A 61 -7.26 5.57 -1.60
CA ARG A 61 -6.63 6.45 -2.58
C ARG A 61 -5.99 5.62 -3.69
N PHE A 62 -6.43 5.88 -4.92
CA PHE A 62 -5.89 5.27 -6.13
C PHE A 62 -4.76 6.14 -6.70
N GLU A 63 -3.58 6.00 -6.12
CA GLU A 63 -2.37 6.73 -6.49
C GLU A 63 -1.12 5.86 -6.26
N PRO A 64 0.04 6.21 -6.83
CA PRO A 64 1.28 5.48 -6.61
C PRO A 64 1.61 5.34 -5.13
N ARG A 65 1.84 4.11 -4.68
CA ARG A 65 2.10 3.79 -3.28
C ARG A 65 3.59 3.88 -2.96
N LEU A 66 3.92 4.39 -1.78
CA LEU A 66 5.27 4.32 -1.24
C LEU A 66 5.62 2.86 -0.87
N ALA A 67 6.72 2.37 -1.41
CA ALA A 67 7.36 1.12 -1.00
C ALA A 67 8.83 1.40 -0.63
N ILE A 68 9.34 0.61 0.32
CA ILE A 68 10.74 0.64 0.72
C ILE A 68 11.22 -0.82 0.77
N PRO A 69 11.83 -1.34 -0.32
CA PRO A 69 12.21 -2.74 -0.38
C PRO A 69 13.13 -3.14 0.79
N GLY A 70 12.80 -4.24 1.47
CA GLY A 70 13.53 -4.73 2.65
C GLY A 70 13.03 -4.17 3.99
N LYS A 71 12.02 -3.29 3.98
CA LYS A 71 11.49 -2.67 5.21
C LYS A 71 10.09 -3.14 5.60
N GLY A 72 9.49 -4.06 4.85
CA GLY A 72 8.21 -4.68 5.21
C GLY A 72 7.01 -3.75 5.04
N TYR A 73 7.07 -2.84 4.08
CA TYR A 73 5.92 -2.05 3.63
C TYR A 73 4.96 -2.91 2.79
N MET A 74 5.47 -3.99 2.19
CA MET A 74 4.70 -5.01 1.48
C MET A 74 5.18 -6.41 1.85
N LEU A 75 4.52 -7.45 1.32
CA LEU A 75 4.99 -8.83 1.44
C LEU A 75 6.45 -8.91 0.96
N LYS A 76 7.31 -9.60 1.73
CA LYS A 76 8.74 -9.73 1.37
C LYS A 76 8.93 -10.24 -0.06
N ALA A 77 8.17 -11.25 -0.46
CA ALA A 77 8.25 -11.80 -1.82
C ALA A 77 7.82 -10.82 -2.92
N PHE A 78 7.04 -9.78 -2.58
CA PHE A 78 6.74 -8.68 -3.48
C PHE A 78 7.91 -7.68 -3.52
N GLU A 79 8.42 -7.27 -2.35
CA GLU A 79 9.55 -6.33 -2.25
C GLU A 79 10.81 -6.84 -2.94
N ASP A 80 11.10 -8.14 -2.81
CA ASP A 80 12.24 -8.80 -3.48
C ASP A 80 12.17 -8.65 -5.01
N GLN A 81 10.97 -8.50 -5.60
CA GLN A 81 10.80 -8.36 -7.05
C GLN A 81 11.07 -6.96 -7.57
N LEU A 82 11.04 -5.96 -6.68
CA LEU A 82 11.28 -4.54 -6.99
C LEU A 82 12.78 -4.26 -7.15
N ILE A 83 13.63 -5.02 -6.45
CA ILE A 83 15.08 -4.83 -6.49
C ILE A 83 15.59 -5.06 -7.92
N GLY A 84 16.39 -4.10 -8.40
CA GLY A 84 16.97 -4.14 -9.74
C GLY A 84 16.07 -3.57 -10.85
N MET A 85 14.79 -3.25 -10.57
CA MET A 85 13.92 -2.60 -11.55
C MET A 85 14.35 -1.14 -11.78
N ALA A 86 14.15 -0.63 -12.99
CA ALA A 86 14.33 0.79 -13.31
C ALA A 86 12.99 1.57 -13.23
N PRO A 87 13.01 2.90 -13.02
CA PRO A 87 11.82 3.73 -13.20
C PRO A 87 11.19 3.53 -14.58
N GLY A 88 9.87 3.38 -14.61
CA GLY A 88 9.07 3.06 -15.78
C GLY A 88 8.98 1.57 -16.10
N GLU A 89 9.84 0.73 -15.52
CA GLU A 89 9.80 -0.72 -15.73
C GLU A 89 8.58 -1.34 -15.07
N GLU A 90 8.00 -2.31 -15.76
CA GLU A 90 6.85 -3.08 -15.33
C GLU A 90 7.18 -4.56 -15.32
N LYS A 91 6.67 -5.26 -14.31
CA LYS A 91 6.95 -6.67 -14.07
C LYS A 91 5.71 -7.37 -13.55
N SER A 92 5.49 -8.59 -14.03
CA SER A 92 4.50 -9.50 -13.49
C SER A 92 5.17 -10.72 -12.86
N PHE A 93 4.64 -11.19 -11.74
CA PHE A 93 5.16 -12.33 -11.01
C PHE A 93 4.09 -12.91 -10.09
N GLU A 94 4.31 -14.14 -9.65
CA GLU A 94 3.40 -14.84 -8.75
C GLU A 94 4.00 -15.01 -7.36
N ILE A 95 3.16 -14.88 -6.33
CA ILE A 95 3.54 -15.17 -4.94
C ILE A 95 2.73 -16.37 -4.46
N PRO A 96 3.37 -17.53 -4.22
CA PRO A 96 2.68 -18.71 -3.71
C PRO A 96 2.25 -18.49 -2.25
N PRO A 97 1.26 -19.26 -1.74
CA PRO A 97 0.73 -19.08 -0.40
C PRO A 97 1.80 -19.04 0.69
N GLU A 98 2.84 -19.88 0.60
CA GLU A 98 3.93 -19.98 1.58
C GLU A 98 4.74 -18.68 1.72
N LYS A 99 4.70 -17.83 0.69
CA LYS A 99 5.37 -16.52 0.64
C LYS A 99 4.41 -15.33 0.79
N ALA A 100 3.11 -15.60 0.96
CA ALA A 100 2.05 -14.62 1.14
C ALA A 100 1.31 -14.85 2.47
N PHE A 101 0.10 -15.42 2.42
CA PHE A 101 -0.81 -15.56 3.57
C PHE A 101 -0.79 -16.95 4.23
N GLY A 102 0.19 -17.78 3.85
CA GLY A 102 0.36 -19.15 4.32
C GLY A 102 -0.60 -20.14 3.65
N PRO A 103 -0.34 -21.45 3.83
CA PRO A 103 -1.25 -22.48 3.39
C PRO A 103 -2.58 -22.41 4.16
N ARG A 104 -3.65 -22.85 3.52
CA ARG A 104 -4.95 -22.99 4.16
C ARG A 104 -4.89 -24.11 5.18
N ASP A 105 -5.29 -23.84 6.42
CA ASP A 105 -5.25 -24.81 7.52
C ASP A 105 -6.55 -25.64 7.55
N PRO A 106 -6.51 -26.95 7.28
CA PRO A 106 -7.69 -27.81 7.30
C PRO A 106 -8.35 -27.87 8.68
N SER A 107 -7.58 -27.68 9.77
CA SER A 107 -8.10 -27.71 11.13
C SER A 107 -8.99 -26.52 11.46
N LYS A 108 -8.88 -25.42 10.70
CA LYS A 108 -9.74 -24.23 10.79
C LYS A 108 -11.02 -24.37 9.98
N ILE A 109 -11.25 -25.50 9.33
CA ILE A 109 -12.51 -25.82 8.68
C ILE A 109 -13.34 -26.66 9.66
N LYS A 110 -14.47 -26.13 10.09
CA LYS A 110 -15.33 -26.79 11.09
C LYS A 110 -16.66 -27.18 10.49
N VAL A 111 -17.15 -28.35 10.91
CA VAL A 111 -18.51 -28.80 10.63
C VAL A 111 -19.40 -28.37 11.79
N ILE A 112 -20.39 -27.54 11.50
CA ILE A 112 -21.29 -26.96 12.48
C ILE A 112 -22.70 -27.45 12.19
N PRO A 113 -23.45 -27.98 13.19
CA PRO A 113 -24.85 -28.30 13.01
C PRO A 113 -25.63 -27.05 12.59
N LEU A 114 -26.45 -27.15 11.53
CA LEU A 114 -27.22 -26.00 11.02
C LEU A 114 -28.09 -25.35 12.11
N ARG A 115 -28.57 -26.14 13.06
CA ARG A 115 -29.32 -25.66 14.24
C ARG A 115 -28.57 -24.69 15.14
N ARG A 116 -27.23 -24.65 15.09
CA ARG A 116 -26.39 -23.70 15.84
C ARG A 116 -26.21 -22.36 15.11
N LEU A 117 -26.66 -22.26 13.87
CA LEU A 117 -26.54 -21.05 13.04
C LEU A 117 -27.88 -20.33 12.91
N LYS A 118 -28.84 -20.57 13.81
CA LYS A 118 -30.17 -19.95 13.79
C LYS A 118 -30.13 -18.44 14.05
N ASP A 119 -29.12 -18.00 14.79
CA ASP A 119 -28.92 -16.60 15.16
C ASP A 119 -28.08 -15.83 14.12
N VAL A 120 -27.65 -16.51 13.05
CA VAL A 120 -27.01 -15.84 11.90
C VAL A 120 -28.09 -15.11 11.12
N GLU A 121 -27.91 -13.81 10.93
CA GLU A 121 -28.84 -13.00 10.16
C GLU A 121 -28.80 -13.36 8.67
N GLY A 122 -29.99 -13.46 8.05
CA GLY A 122 -30.13 -13.69 6.61
C GLY A 122 -29.97 -15.15 6.17
N PRO A 123 -30.15 -15.42 4.87
CA PRO A 123 -30.02 -16.76 4.31
C PRO A 123 -28.55 -17.22 4.29
N ILE A 124 -28.30 -18.43 4.80
CA ILE A 124 -26.99 -19.08 4.76
C ILE A 124 -26.86 -19.82 3.42
N THR A 125 -25.99 -19.33 2.54
CA THR A 125 -25.67 -19.96 1.25
C THR A 125 -24.18 -20.28 1.15
N ILE A 126 -23.78 -21.07 0.15
CA ILE A 126 -22.35 -21.32 -0.11
C ILE A 126 -21.71 -19.99 -0.50
N GLY A 127 -20.60 -19.64 0.15
CA GLY A 127 -19.90 -18.37 -0.02
C GLY A 127 -20.31 -17.29 1.00
N SER A 128 -21.40 -17.48 1.76
CA SER A 128 -21.77 -16.53 2.82
C SER A 128 -20.65 -16.36 3.86
N ARG A 129 -20.37 -15.11 4.23
CA ARG A 129 -19.59 -14.77 5.42
C ARG A 129 -20.53 -14.77 6.62
N ILE A 130 -20.19 -15.56 7.63
CA ILE A 130 -20.98 -15.70 8.86
C ILE A 130 -20.08 -15.55 10.08
N VAL A 131 -20.65 -15.06 11.18
CA VAL A 131 -19.95 -14.97 12.46
C VAL A 131 -20.46 -16.09 13.37
N VAL A 132 -19.54 -16.92 13.87
CA VAL A 132 -19.85 -18.00 14.81
C VAL A 132 -18.90 -17.91 16.00
N ASP A 133 -19.46 -17.84 17.20
CA ASP A 133 -18.68 -17.72 18.45
C ASP A 133 -17.65 -16.55 18.38
N GLY A 134 -18.06 -15.43 17.78
CA GLY A 134 -17.22 -14.24 17.60
C GLY A 134 -16.15 -14.33 16.51
N ARG A 135 -16.15 -15.41 15.71
CA ARG A 135 -15.20 -15.61 14.61
C ARG A 135 -15.91 -15.57 13.27
N GLU A 136 -15.39 -14.75 12.36
CA GLU A 136 -15.86 -14.73 10.98
C GLU A 136 -15.35 -15.96 10.21
N GLY A 137 -16.22 -16.58 9.41
CA GLY A 137 -15.89 -17.69 8.54
C GLY A 137 -16.77 -17.74 7.29
N ILE A 138 -16.31 -18.48 6.29
CA ILE A 138 -16.98 -18.62 4.99
C ILE A 138 -17.64 -19.98 4.88
N VAL A 139 -18.91 -20.02 4.50
CA VAL A 139 -19.65 -21.26 4.26
C VAL A 139 -19.12 -21.94 3.00
N ARG A 140 -18.64 -23.18 3.14
CA ARG A 140 -18.07 -24.00 2.06
C ARG A 140 -19.07 -24.99 1.47
N SER A 141 -19.91 -25.56 2.32
CA SER A 141 -20.91 -26.56 1.92
C SER A 141 -22.05 -26.61 2.94
N ILE A 142 -23.24 -26.96 2.46
CA ILE A 142 -24.44 -27.16 3.27
C ILE A 142 -25.06 -28.49 2.85
N GLY A 143 -25.33 -29.37 3.81
CA GLY A 143 -25.96 -30.65 3.52
C GLY A 143 -26.22 -31.48 4.77
N SER A 144 -27.28 -32.30 4.73
CA SER A 144 -27.62 -33.23 5.84
C SER A 144 -27.68 -32.57 7.23
N GLY A 145 -28.24 -31.36 7.30
CA GLY A 145 -28.35 -30.58 8.55
C GLY A 145 -27.02 -30.08 9.11
N ARG A 146 -25.93 -30.14 8.34
CA ARG A 146 -24.59 -29.69 8.70
C ARG A 146 -24.09 -28.64 7.72
N VAL A 147 -23.28 -27.72 8.22
CA VAL A 147 -22.65 -26.65 7.46
C VAL A 147 -21.15 -26.72 7.69
N GLN A 148 -20.37 -26.74 6.61
CA GLN A 148 -18.93 -26.61 6.70
C GLN A 148 -18.54 -25.14 6.61
N VAL A 149 -17.88 -24.64 7.65
CA VAL A 149 -17.49 -23.23 7.78
C VAL A 149 -15.98 -23.14 7.86
N ASP A 150 -15.40 -22.23 7.08
CA ASP A 150 -13.97 -22.05 6.96
C ASP A 150 -13.51 -20.76 7.63
N PHE A 151 -12.74 -20.89 8.71
CA PHE A 151 -12.25 -19.78 9.52
C PHE A 151 -10.81 -19.37 9.19
N ASN A 152 -10.29 -19.78 8.02
CA ASN A 152 -9.00 -19.30 7.55
C ASN A 152 -9.08 -17.81 7.14
N PRO A 153 -7.97 -17.06 7.24
CA PRO A 153 -7.86 -15.76 6.57
C PRO A 153 -8.27 -15.88 5.10
N TYR A 154 -8.91 -14.83 4.58
CA TYR A 154 -9.53 -14.87 3.25
C TYR A 154 -8.59 -15.34 2.12
N LEU A 155 -7.34 -14.85 2.16
CA LEU A 155 -6.31 -15.12 1.17
C LEU A 155 -5.44 -16.36 1.47
N ALA A 156 -5.72 -17.10 2.55
CA ALA A 156 -4.95 -18.29 2.90
C ALA A 156 -5.11 -19.40 1.85
N GLY A 157 -3.98 -19.97 1.43
CA GLY A 157 -3.90 -20.99 0.39
C GLY A 157 -4.12 -20.47 -1.04
N LYS A 158 -4.21 -19.15 -1.25
CA LYS A 158 -4.35 -18.54 -2.58
C LYS A 158 -2.99 -18.10 -3.13
N THR A 159 -2.74 -18.32 -4.41
CA THR A 159 -1.58 -17.74 -5.11
C THR A 159 -1.94 -16.33 -5.56
N LEU A 160 -1.05 -15.37 -5.33
CA LEU A 160 -1.23 -14.01 -5.81
C LEU A 160 -0.58 -13.85 -7.18
N ASP A 161 -1.32 -13.33 -8.14
CA ASP A 161 -0.79 -12.81 -9.40
C ASP A 161 -0.60 -11.29 -9.27
N CYS A 162 0.65 -10.85 -9.34
CA CYS A 162 1.05 -9.49 -9.06
C CYS A 162 1.58 -8.84 -10.33
N ARG A 163 1.10 -7.63 -10.62
CA ARG A 163 1.66 -6.73 -11.64
C ARG A 163 2.10 -5.45 -10.95
N VAL A 164 3.34 -5.03 -11.18
CA VAL A 164 3.91 -3.83 -10.56
C VAL A 164 4.70 -3.01 -11.57
N LYS A 165 4.65 -1.69 -11.42
CA LYS A 165 5.44 -0.72 -12.15
C LYS A 165 6.16 0.19 -11.17
N VAL A 166 7.46 0.38 -11.35
CA VAL A 166 8.20 1.41 -10.60
C VAL A 166 7.89 2.75 -11.26
N VAL A 167 7.20 3.64 -10.54
CA VAL A 167 6.88 4.98 -11.05
C VAL A 167 8.09 5.89 -10.89
N LYS A 168 8.72 5.88 -9.72
CA LYS A 168 9.82 6.80 -9.40
C LYS A 168 10.67 6.29 -8.24
N ILE A 169 11.99 6.50 -8.32
CA ILE A 169 12.90 6.40 -7.17
C ILE A 169 13.08 7.80 -6.57
N LEU A 170 12.88 7.95 -5.25
CA LEU A 170 12.94 9.22 -4.55
C LEU A 170 14.38 9.50 -4.10
N THR A 171 15.05 10.43 -4.76
CA THR A 171 16.49 10.67 -4.58
C THR A 171 16.77 11.83 -3.64
N SER A 172 15.95 12.89 -3.66
CA SER A 172 16.16 14.05 -2.79
C SER A 172 15.52 13.88 -1.40
N ASN A 173 16.14 14.45 -0.37
CA ASN A 173 15.58 14.45 0.99
C ASN A 173 14.18 15.07 1.05
N LEU A 174 13.88 16.06 0.21
CA LEU A 174 12.56 16.67 0.14
C LEU A 174 11.50 15.72 -0.43
N GLU A 175 11.83 14.98 -1.49
CA GLU A 175 10.92 13.97 -2.06
C GLU A 175 10.67 12.84 -1.06
N LYS A 176 11.72 12.34 -0.41
CA LYS A 176 11.61 11.33 0.66
C LYS A 176 10.72 11.83 1.79
N ALA A 177 10.97 13.04 2.29
CA ALA A 177 10.17 13.63 3.36
C ALA A 177 8.70 13.79 2.96
N ARG A 178 8.43 14.25 1.74
CA ARG A 178 7.06 14.37 1.21
C ARG A 178 6.36 13.01 1.13
N ALA A 179 7.00 11.99 0.58
CA ALA A 179 6.39 10.67 0.49
C ALA A 179 6.13 10.04 1.86
N LEU A 180 7.03 10.26 2.83
CA LEU A 180 6.83 9.80 4.21
C LEU A 180 5.71 10.57 4.92
N ILE A 181 5.62 11.88 4.74
CA ILE A 181 4.49 12.69 5.25
C ILE A 181 3.19 12.17 4.65
N HIS A 182 3.13 12.04 3.33
CA HIS A 182 1.96 11.54 2.63
C HIS A 182 1.55 10.16 3.15
N ASN A 183 2.50 9.23 3.31
CA ASN A 183 2.21 7.90 3.85
C ASN A 183 1.66 7.91 5.29
N ARG A 184 2.03 8.91 6.12
CA ARG A 184 1.62 8.99 7.53
C ARG A 184 0.39 9.85 7.77
N ILE A 185 0.17 10.87 6.95
CA ILE A 185 -0.92 11.84 7.06
C ILE A 185 -1.55 12.00 5.68
N PRO A 186 -2.19 10.94 5.16
CA PRO A 186 -2.53 10.88 3.76
C PRO A 186 -3.84 11.64 3.43
N ASP A 187 -4.59 12.06 4.45
CA ASP A 187 -5.85 12.81 4.30
C ASP A 187 -5.63 14.30 4.03
N VAL A 188 -4.38 14.75 4.07
CA VAL A 188 -3.99 16.15 3.83
C VAL A 188 -2.96 16.19 2.73
N ASP A 189 -3.20 17.04 1.74
CA ASP A 189 -2.27 17.23 0.64
C ASP A 189 -0.89 17.63 1.17
N VAL A 190 0.12 16.81 0.84
CA VAL A 190 1.51 17.01 1.21
C VAL A 190 2.06 18.38 0.81
N SER A 191 1.49 19.01 -0.23
CA SER A 191 1.87 20.35 -0.70
C SER A 191 1.61 21.45 0.35
N LYS A 192 0.67 21.22 1.29
CA LYS A 192 0.31 22.17 2.36
C LYS A 192 1.30 22.16 3.52
N PHE A 193 2.13 21.13 3.64
CA PHE A 193 3.17 21.06 4.66
C PHE A 193 4.37 21.92 4.26
N LYS A 194 4.76 22.88 5.11
CA LYS A 194 5.99 23.65 4.88
C LYS A 194 7.16 22.91 5.49
N ILE A 195 8.07 22.44 4.63
CA ILE A 195 9.21 21.61 5.03
C ILE A 195 10.50 22.41 4.84
N ARG A 196 11.34 22.45 5.88
CA ARG A 196 12.71 22.96 5.81
C ARG A 196 13.67 21.85 6.24
N ILE A 197 14.68 21.57 5.40
CA ILE A 197 15.65 20.51 5.63
C ILE A 197 17.04 21.14 5.75
N THR A 198 17.76 20.77 6.80
CA THR A 198 19.19 21.06 6.98
C THR A 198 19.98 19.75 6.95
N LYS A 199 21.30 19.81 7.14
CA LYS A 199 22.15 18.61 7.20
C LYS A 199 21.79 17.67 8.35
N SER A 200 21.25 18.19 9.45
CA SER A 200 21.00 17.39 10.66
C SER A 200 19.58 17.47 11.20
N SER A 201 18.72 18.29 10.58
CA SER A 201 17.36 18.49 11.07
C SER A 201 16.32 18.70 9.97
N ILE A 202 15.09 18.27 10.25
CA ILE A 202 13.91 18.59 9.44
C ILE A 202 12.92 19.37 10.31
N SER A 203 12.42 20.50 9.81
CA SER A 203 11.31 21.25 10.40
C SER A 203 10.09 21.14 9.49
N ILE A 204 8.95 20.76 10.07
CA ILE A 204 7.69 20.56 9.36
C ILE A 204 6.62 21.42 10.03
N GLN A 205 6.11 22.42 9.30
CA GLN A 205 4.92 23.13 9.73
C GLN A 205 3.69 22.32 9.33
N ILE A 206 2.91 21.94 10.34
CA ILE A 206 1.67 21.19 10.19
C ILE A 206 0.57 22.18 9.74
N PRO A 207 -0.14 21.91 8.63
CA PRO A 207 -1.27 22.73 8.23
C PRO A 207 -2.46 22.55 9.18
N GLU A 208 -3.31 23.56 9.29
CA GLU A 208 -4.43 23.62 10.26
C GLU A 208 -5.34 22.39 10.20
N GLU A 209 -5.74 21.99 9.00
CA GLU A 209 -6.54 20.79 8.73
C GLU A 209 -5.91 19.48 9.23
N ALA A 210 -4.58 19.39 9.32
CA ALA A 210 -3.91 18.23 9.90
C ALA A 210 -3.89 18.24 11.43
N MET A 211 -4.01 19.42 12.07
CA MET A 211 -3.91 19.57 13.53
C MET A 211 -5.04 18.87 14.27
N LEU A 212 -6.21 18.77 13.64
CA LEU A 212 -7.42 18.17 14.22
C LEU A 212 -7.63 16.71 13.80
N LEU A 213 -6.72 16.14 13.00
CA LEU A 213 -6.86 14.75 12.58
C LEU A 213 -6.80 13.80 13.78
N PRO A 214 -7.65 12.75 13.81
CA PRO A 214 -7.54 11.69 14.79
C PRO A 214 -6.12 11.12 14.82
N ALA A 215 -5.58 10.91 16.03
CA ALA A 215 -4.25 10.35 16.23
C ALA A 215 -3.07 11.11 15.60
N ILE A 216 -3.22 12.40 15.23
CA ILE A 216 -2.15 13.21 14.62
C ILE A 216 -0.83 13.17 15.43
N GLN A 217 -0.90 13.14 16.76
CA GLN A 217 0.31 13.08 17.60
C GLN A 217 1.06 11.75 17.46
N VAL A 218 0.33 10.65 17.29
CA VAL A 218 0.91 9.33 16.99
C VAL A 218 1.53 9.34 15.59
N ALA A 219 0.83 9.92 14.61
CA ALA A 219 1.32 10.06 13.25
C ALA A 219 2.62 10.89 13.20
N LYS A 220 2.70 12.03 13.91
CA LYS A 220 3.92 12.84 14.04
C LYS A 220 5.09 12.05 14.60
N ARG A 221 4.86 11.26 15.66
CA ARG A 221 5.92 10.43 16.27
C ARG A 221 6.42 9.36 15.31
N ALA A 222 5.51 8.67 14.63
CA ALA A 222 5.86 7.67 13.62
C ALA A 222 6.61 8.31 12.43
N LEU A 223 6.12 9.45 11.94
CA LEU A 223 6.77 10.22 10.88
C LEU A 223 8.19 10.67 11.27
N ALA A 224 8.38 11.17 12.49
CA ALA A 224 9.73 11.54 12.95
C ALA A 224 10.69 10.35 12.95
N LYS A 225 10.21 9.17 13.38
CA LYS A 225 11.01 7.94 13.31
C LYS A 225 11.36 7.60 11.86
N ASP A 226 10.39 7.57 10.96
CA ASP A 226 10.61 7.23 9.55
C ASP A 226 11.59 8.22 8.89
N LEU A 227 11.45 9.51 9.15
CA LEU A 227 12.33 10.54 8.59
C LEU A 227 13.78 10.34 9.04
N MET A 228 14.00 10.01 10.33
CA MET A 228 15.34 9.73 10.84
C MET A 228 15.90 8.39 10.33
N GLU A 229 15.04 7.39 10.12
CA GLU A 229 15.45 6.08 9.61
C GLU A 229 15.81 6.10 8.13
N HIS A 230 15.13 6.91 7.33
CA HIS A 230 15.18 6.86 5.87
C HIS A 230 15.84 8.07 5.20
N ILE A 231 16.20 9.10 5.97
CA ILE A 231 16.93 10.27 5.49
C ILE A 231 18.23 10.40 6.29
N GLU A 232 19.35 10.12 5.62
CA GLU A 232 20.67 10.11 6.22
C GLU A 232 21.04 11.46 6.87
N GLY A 233 21.71 11.38 8.02
CA GLY A 233 22.22 12.55 8.76
C GLY A 233 21.20 13.26 9.65
N ILE A 234 19.89 12.95 9.54
CA ILE A 234 18.86 13.62 10.32
C ILE A 234 18.81 13.06 11.75
N GLY A 235 19.19 13.88 12.72
CA GLY A 235 19.10 13.56 14.16
C GLY A 235 17.96 14.28 14.89
N LYS A 236 17.28 15.22 14.23
CA LYS A 236 16.21 16.03 14.85
C LYS A 236 15.07 16.31 13.88
N VAL A 237 13.84 16.07 14.32
CA VAL A 237 12.62 16.50 13.61
C VAL A 237 11.83 17.43 14.51
N THR A 238 11.44 18.59 13.99
CA THR A 238 10.63 19.59 14.69
C THR A 238 9.31 19.76 13.97
N PHE A 239 8.20 19.61 14.70
CA PHE A 239 6.87 19.97 14.22
C PHE A 239 6.47 21.32 14.80
N SER A 240 5.89 22.19 13.98
CA SER A 240 5.33 23.47 14.42
C SER A 240 3.90 23.62 13.93
N GLU A 241 3.05 24.15 14.80
CA GLU A 241 1.66 24.50 14.52
C GLU A 241 1.51 26.01 14.70
N ILE A 242 0.74 26.66 13.83
CA ILE A 242 0.49 28.10 13.90
C ILE A 242 -1.02 28.29 14.03
N LEU A 243 -1.42 28.90 15.14
CA LEU A 243 -2.79 29.35 15.39
C LEU A 243 -2.76 30.87 15.46
N THR A 244 -3.46 31.53 14.54
CA THR A 244 -3.63 32.98 14.54
C THR A 244 -4.96 33.39 15.14
N LYS A 245 -5.09 34.65 15.54
CA LYS A 245 -6.32 35.18 16.11
C LYS A 245 -7.48 35.04 15.13
N GLU A 246 -7.23 35.27 13.84
CA GLU A 246 -8.21 35.17 12.76
C GLU A 246 -8.78 33.76 12.63
N GLN A 247 -7.95 32.73 12.81
CA GLN A 247 -8.36 31.32 12.74
C GLN A 247 -9.23 30.90 13.95
N LEU A 248 -9.00 31.52 15.11
CA LEU A 248 -9.70 31.16 16.36
C LEU A 248 -10.96 31.98 16.64
N SER A 249 -11.20 33.05 15.88
CA SER A 249 -12.36 33.92 16.04
C SER A 249 -13.58 33.52 15.19
N GLY A 250 -13.50 32.40 14.47
CA GLY A 250 -14.56 31.84 13.62
C GLY A 250 -15.55 30.95 14.36
#